data_AF-R5AUI5-F1
#
_entry.id   AF-R5AUI5-F1
#
_cell.length_a   1.000
_cell.length_b   1.000
_cell.length_c   1.000
_cell.angle_alpha   90.00
_cell.angle_beta   90.00
_cell.angle_gamma   90.00
#
_symmetry.space_group_name_H-M   'P 1'
#
loop_
_entity.id
_entity.type
_entity.pdbx_description
1 polymer ?
#
loop_
_entity_poly.entity_id
_entity_poly.type
_entity_poly.pdbx_seq_one_letter_code
_entity_poly.pdbx_strand_id
1 'polypeptide(L)'
;MISAVMNIIILALSVALITWISLDTFREIDFLQNHSYMRFQFWVCVFFIIDFFIELHYAENKWRMFIRRLAFLLLSIPYLNIINIAHITLNPEALYFVRFIPLARGALAMSIVIGYLSSNAVTSLFMSYLVIMILVAYFCSLIFFQCEHVVNPQVNTYWTALWWSAMNMSTVGCNISPVTVAGKIVAVVLPVSGMIIFPLFTVYLTNFVSNAMKKHRDEVGI
;
A
#
# COMPACT_ATOMS: atom_id res chain seq x y z
N MET A 1 4.32 20.19 15.69
CA MET A 1 4.99 20.77 14.50
C MET A 1 5.94 19.78 13.84
N ILE A 2 6.91 19.22 14.58
CA ILE A 2 7.89 18.24 14.06
C ILE A 2 7.22 17.00 13.44
N SER A 3 6.23 16.41 14.12
CA SER A 3 5.47 15.25 13.61
C SER A 3 4.74 15.53 12.29
N ALA A 4 4.17 16.73 12.12
CA ALA A 4 3.48 17.11 10.88
C ALA A 4 4.44 17.23 9.69
N VAL A 5 5.62 17.81 9.91
CA VAL A 5 6.65 17.93 8.87
C VAL A 5 7.18 16.54 8.47
N MET A 6 7.42 15.66 9.44
CA MET A 6 7.86 14.28 9.16
C MET A 6 6.83 13.50 8.34
N ASN A 7 5.54 13.62 8.68
CA ASN A 7 4.47 12.98 7.91
C ASN A 7 4.42 13.45 6.45
N ILE A 8 4.61 14.75 6.19
CA ILE A 8 4.65 15.30 4.83
C ILE A 8 5.86 14.76 4.07
N ILE A 9 7.03 14.69 4.71
CA ILE A 9 8.24 14.12 4.10
C ILE A 9 8.02 12.65 3.74
N ILE A 10 7.45 11.86 4.66
CA ILE A 10 7.15 10.45 4.44
C ILE A 10 6.17 10.27 3.29
N LEU A 11 5.13 11.12 3.20
CA LEU A 11 4.19 11.12 2.08
C LEU A 11 4.91 11.37 0.76
N ALA A 12 5.71 12.44 0.70
CA ALA A 12 6.46 12.81 -0.50
C ALA A 12 7.41 11.69 -0.94
N LEU A 13 8.15 11.09 0.00
CA LEU A 13 9.05 9.96 -0.27
C LEU A 13 8.28 8.71 -0.74
N SER A 14 7.09 8.47 -0.20
CA SER A 14 6.25 7.33 -0.60
C SER A 14 5.68 7.49 -2.00
N VAL A 15 5.19 8.69 -2.33
CA VAL A 15 4.72 9.02 -3.68
C VAL A 15 5.88 8.91 -4.67
N ALA A 16 7.03 9.51 -4.37
CA ALA A 16 8.22 9.42 -5.22
C ALA A 16 8.66 7.96 -5.45
N LEU A 17 8.63 7.14 -4.40
CA LEU A 17 8.96 5.72 -4.49
C LEU A 17 7.98 4.96 -5.38
N ILE A 18 6.68 5.20 -5.24
CA ILE A 18 5.68 4.53 -6.08
C ILE A 18 5.81 4.96 -7.54
N THR A 19 5.97 6.27 -7.79
CA THR A 19 6.19 6.78 -9.15
C THR A 19 7.43 6.17 -9.79
N TRP A 20 8.54 6.07 -9.04
CA TRP A 20 9.76 5.46 -9.56
C TRP A 20 9.56 3.98 -9.90
N ILE A 21 8.94 3.21 -9.00
CA ILE A 21 8.68 1.78 -9.26
C ILE A 21 7.77 1.59 -10.47
N SER A 22 6.73 2.42 -10.61
CA SER A 22 5.87 2.39 -11.79
C SER A 22 6.65 2.64 -13.06
N LEU A 23 7.53 3.66 -13.08
CA LEU A 23 8.36 3.97 -14.25
C LEU A 23 9.33 2.84 -14.62
N ASP A 24 10.02 2.26 -13.63
CA ASP A 24 10.94 1.15 -13.86
C ASP A 24 10.20 -0.10 -14.32
N THR A 25 8.98 -0.35 -13.81
CA THR A 25 8.11 -1.44 -14.28
C THR A 25 7.72 -1.26 -15.74
N PHE A 26 7.26 -0.07 -16.14
CA PHE A 26 6.89 0.20 -17.54
C PHE A 26 8.08 0.19 -18.51
N ARG A 27 9.31 0.39 -18.01
CA ARG A 27 10.53 0.35 -18.81
C ARG A 27 11.20 -1.03 -18.83
N GLU A 28 10.62 -2.03 -18.17
CA GLU A 28 11.16 -3.38 -18.01
C GLU A 28 12.61 -3.40 -17.47
N ILE A 29 12.98 -2.41 -16.65
CA ILE A 29 14.32 -2.30 -16.08
C ILE A 29 14.40 -3.21 -14.86
N ASP A 30 15.42 -4.07 -14.80
CA ASP A 30 15.62 -4.91 -13.62
C ASP A 30 16.05 -4.07 -12.41
N PHE A 31 15.19 -3.97 -11.40
CA PHE A 31 15.38 -3.12 -10.21
C PHE A 31 16.72 -3.34 -9.50
N LEU A 32 17.22 -4.59 -9.52
CA LEU A 32 18.49 -4.95 -8.87
C LEU A 32 19.71 -4.40 -9.60
N GLN A 33 19.61 -4.20 -10.91
CA GLN A 33 20.66 -3.63 -11.76
C GLN A 33 20.64 -2.09 -11.72
N ASN A 34 19.52 -1.48 -11.34
CA ASN A 34 19.40 -0.04 -11.23
C ASN A 34 20.00 0.47 -9.90
N HIS A 35 21.31 0.76 -9.91
CA HIS A 35 22.02 1.28 -8.74
C HIS A 35 21.42 2.57 -8.17
N SER A 36 20.83 3.43 -9.01
CA SER A 36 20.19 4.67 -8.57
C SER A 36 18.93 4.40 -7.77
N TYR A 37 18.07 3.49 -8.27
CA TYR A 37 16.87 3.05 -7.55
C TYR A 37 17.23 2.41 -6.21
N MET A 38 18.21 1.51 -6.19
CA MET A 38 18.64 0.82 -4.96
C MET A 38 19.18 1.80 -3.90
N ARG A 39 19.94 2.82 -4.30
CA ARG A 39 20.40 3.88 -3.37
C ARG A 39 19.24 4.71 -2.85
N PHE A 40 18.32 5.12 -3.72
CA PHE A 40 17.14 5.88 -3.31
C PHE A 40 16.28 5.09 -2.31
N GLN A 41 15.98 3.83 -2.62
CA GLN A 41 15.18 2.95 -1.76
C GLN A 41 15.79 2.79 -0.36
N PHE A 42 17.11 2.64 -0.29
CA PHE A 42 17.84 2.53 0.97
C PHE A 42 17.67 3.78 1.83
N TRP A 43 17.85 4.97 1.26
CA TRP A 43 17.66 6.21 2.01
C TRP A 43 16.21 6.38 2.48
N VAL A 44 15.22 6.03 1.65
CA VAL A 44 13.82 6.02 2.08
C VAL A 44 13.61 5.07 3.26
N CYS A 45 14.20 3.86 3.24
CA CYS A 45 14.15 2.93 4.38
C CYS A 45 14.75 3.56 5.64
N VAL A 46 15.93 4.18 5.53
CA VAL A 46 16.60 4.85 6.66
C VAL A 46 15.70 5.94 7.26
N PHE A 47 15.08 6.79 6.43
CA PHE A 47 14.16 7.82 6.90
C PHE A 47 12.96 7.24 7.67
N PHE A 48 12.35 6.17 7.17
CA PHE A 48 11.23 5.50 7.83
C PHE A 48 11.63 4.86 9.16
N ILE A 49 12.81 4.24 9.22
CA ILE A 49 13.34 3.67 10.47
C ILE A 49 13.58 4.78 11.50
N ILE A 50 14.14 5.92 11.09
CA ILE A 50 14.35 7.08 11.96
C ILE A 50 13.01 7.60 12.49
N ASP A 51 12.00 7.74 11.63
CA ASP A 51 10.65 8.15 12.03
C ASP A 51 10.05 7.22 13.09
N PHE A 52 10.16 5.90 12.87
CA PHE A 52 9.72 4.91 13.86
C PHE A 52 10.38 5.10 15.22
N PHE A 53 11.70 5.31 15.25
CA PHE A 53 12.43 5.49 16.51
C PHE A 53 12.13 6.83 17.19
N ILE A 54 11.92 7.90 16.41
CA ILE A 54 11.48 9.19 16.94
C ILE A 54 10.12 9.03 17.61
N GLU A 55 9.15 8.41 16.94
CA GLU A 55 7.82 8.24 17.51
C GLU A 55 7.83 7.28 18.72
N LEU A 56 8.65 6.23 18.69
CA LEU A 56 8.86 5.34 19.83
C LEU A 56 9.45 6.10 21.04
N HIS A 57 10.32 7.07 20.81
CA HIS A 57 10.92 7.89 21.87
C HIS A 57 9.89 8.82 22.53
N TYR A 58 8.99 9.42 21.75
CA TYR A 58 7.94 10.30 22.25
C TYR A 58 6.73 9.55 22.84
N ALA A 59 6.61 8.24 22.64
CA ALA A 59 5.48 7.46 23.13
C ALA A 59 5.56 7.23 24.65
N GLU A 60 4.48 7.56 25.35
CA GLU A 60 4.33 7.30 26.80
C GLU A 60 4.48 5.81 27.14
N ASN A 61 3.98 4.92 26.27
CA ASN A 61 4.04 3.47 26.42
C ASN A 61 4.75 2.81 25.23
N LYS A 62 6.07 2.69 25.34
CA LYS A 62 6.96 2.18 24.28
C LYS A 62 6.54 0.81 23.74
N TRP A 63 6.21 -0.14 24.61
CA TRP A 63 5.83 -1.50 24.20
C TRP A 63 4.53 -1.54 23.39
N ARG A 64 3.52 -0.79 23.83
CA ARG A 64 2.24 -0.69 23.11
C ARG A 64 2.43 -0.03 21.75
N MET A 65 3.25 1.01 21.68
CA MET A 65 3.59 1.67 20.41
C MET A 65 4.33 0.72 19.47
N PHE A 66 5.34 0.00 19.96
CA PHE A 66 6.13 -0.94 19.19
C PHE A 66 5.26 -2.02 18.52
N ILE A 67 4.37 -2.66 19.28
CA ILE A 67 3.46 -3.69 18.74
C ILE A 67 2.50 -3.08 17.71
N ARG A 68 1.94 -1.89 17.96
CA ARG A 68 1.04 -1.22 17.00
C ARG A 68 1.74 -0.85 15.69
N ARG A 69 3.03 -0.54 15.72
CA ARG A 69 3.82 -0.12 14.55
C ARG A 69 4.78 -1.19 14.04
N LEU A 70 4.64 -2.44 14.47
CA LEU A 70 5.54 -3.53 14.07
C LEU A 70 5.52 -3.75 12.55
N ALA A 71 4.32 -3.73 11.93
CA ALA A 71 4.19 -3.87 10.49
C ALA A 71 4.92 -2.74 9.72
N PHE A 72 4.84 -1.51 10.23
CA PHE A 72 5.57 -0.37 9.68
C PHE A 72 7.09 -0.58 9.77
N LEU A 73 7.58 -1.01 10.94
CA LEU A 73 9.01 -1.30 11.13
C LEU A 73 9.51 -2.39 10.17
N LEU A 74 8.77 -3.50 10.06
CA LEU A 74 9.14 -4.60 9.16
C LEU A 74 9.20 -4.14 7.71
N LEU A 75 8.19 -3.40 7.23
CA LEU A 75 8.20 -2.87 5.86
C LEU A 75 9.26 -1.78 5.63
N SER A 76 9.79 -1.18 6.69
CA SER A 76 10.86 -0.17 6.60
C SER A 76 12.25 -0.78 6.38
N ILE A 77 12.40 -2.09 6.57
CA ILE A 77 13.69 -2.78 6.39
C ILE A 77 14.07 -2.81 4.88
N PRO A 78 15.30 -2.45 4.51
CA PRO A 78 15.74 -2.41 3.11
C PRO A 78 16.09 -3.81 2.57
N TYR A 79 15.11 -4.72 2.50
CA TYR A 79 15.33 -6.12 2.12
C TYR A 79 16.06 -6.28 0.78
N LEU A 80 15.64 -5.55 -0.26
CA LEU A 80 16.29 -5.61 -1.58
C LEU A 80 17.78 -5.23 -1.49
N ASN A 81 18.13 -4.20 -0.72
CA ASN A 81 19.53 -3.80 -0.52
C ASN A 81 20.31 -4.85 0.27
N ILE A 82 19.71 -5.44 1.30
CA ILE A 82 20.34 -6.50 2.10
C ILE A 82 20.63 -7.71 1.21
N ILE A 83 19.67 -8.15 0.41
CA ILE A 83 19.84 -9.28 -0.52
C ILE A 83 20.95 -8.98 -1.53
N ASN A 84 20.97 -7.76 -2.09
CA ASN A 84 21.97 -7.35 -3.06
C ASN A 84 23.39 -7.30 -2.48
N ILE A 85 23.56 -6.72 -1.28
CA ILE A 85 24.87 -6.59 -0.62
C ILE A 85 25.38 -7.93 -0.08
N ALA A 86 24.49 -8.74 0.48
CA ALA A 86 24.84 -10.05 1.03
C ALA A 86 24.96 -11.14 -0.05
N HIS A 87 24.76 -10.79 -1.34
CA HIS A 87 24.76 -11.72 -2.47
C HIS A 87 23.91 -12.97 -2.24
N ILE A 88 22.77 -12.82 -1.55
CA ILE A 88 21.88 -13.94 -1.23
C ILE A 88 21.19 -14.36 -2.52
N THR A 89 21.50 -15.56 -3.00
CA THR A 89 20.82 -16.17 -4.15
C THR A 89 19.43 -16.66 -3.71
N LEU A 90 18.42 -15.81 -3.86
CA LEU A 90 17.03 -16.22 -3.68
C LEU A 90 16.51 -16.93 -4.93
N ASN A 91 15.60 -17.89 -4.73
CA ASN A 91 14.80 -18.42 -5.82
C ASN A 91 14.10 -17.25 -6.54
N PRO A 92 14.05 -17.22 -7.89
CA PRO A 92 13.31 -16.23 -8.67
C PRO A 92 11.93 -15.87 -8.12
N GLU A 93 11.19 -16.87 -7.60
CA GLU A 93 9.89 -16.63 -6.98
C GLU A 93 9.98 -15.81 -5.68
N ALA A 94 10.93 -16.10 -4.79
CA ALA A 94 11.11 -15.37 -3.54
C ALA A 94 11.59 -13.93 -3.80
N LEU A 95 12.50 -13.76 -4.77
CA LEU A 95 12.98 -12.45 -5.19
C LEU A 95 11.83 -11.59 -5.74
N TYR A 96 10.86 -12.22 -6.42
CA TYR A 96 9.66 -11.56 -6.90
C TYR A 96 8.86 -10.96 -5.74
N PHE A 97 8.53 -11.73 -4.71
CA PHE A 97 7.77 -11.22 -3.55
C PHE A 97 8.49 -10.06 -2.83
N VAL A 98 9.81 -10.13 -2.71
CA VAL A 98 10.60 -9.08 -2.05
C VAL A 98 10.58 -7.76 -2.83
N ARG A 99 10.40 -7.78 -4.16
CA ARG A 99 10.24 -6.58 -4.98
C ARG A 99 8.96 -5.80 -4.69
N PHE A 100 7.96 -6.41 -4.05
CA PHE A 100 6.71 -5.74 -3.68
C PHE A 100 6.71 -5.11 -2.28
N ILE A 101 7.70 -5.44 -1.44
CA ILE A 101 7.83 -4.84 -0.11
C ILE A 101 7.91 -3.30 -0.16
N PRO A 102 8.69 -2.69 -1.08
CA PRO A 102 8.69 -1.23 -1.25
C PRO A 102 7.31 -0.63 -1.54
N LEU A 103 6.48 -1.32 -2.31
CA LEU A 103 5.13 -0.87 -2.66
C LEU A 103 4.18 -0.98 -1.46
N ALA A 104 4.23 -2.10 -0.73
CA ALA A 104 3.47 -2.27 0.51
C ALA A 104 3.83 -1.19 1.54
N ARG A 105 5.12 -0.85 1.66
CA ARG A 105 5.60 0.26 2.49
C ARG A 105 4.97 1.59 2.07
N GLY A 106 4.99 1.91 0.77
CA GLY A 106 4.39 3.14 0.24
C GLY A 106 2.88 3.23 0.51
N ALA A 107 2.17 2.10 0.41
CA ALA A 107 0.75 2.02 0.76
C ALA A 107 0.47 2.28 2.24
N LEU A 108 1.21 1.61 3.14
CA LEU A 108 1.06 1.85 4.58
C LEU A 108 1.38 3.31 4.93
N ALA A 109 2.45 3.87 4.38
CA ALA A 109 2.84 5.25 4.61
C ALA A 109 1.72 6.23 4.22
N MET A 110 1.13 6.07 3.04
CA MET A 110 0.00 6.89 2.59
C MET A 110 -1.22 6.75 3.51
N SER A 111 -1.57 5.52 3.92
CA SER A 111 -2.69 5.30 4.83
C SER A 111 -2.51 5.98 6.18
N ILE A 112 -1.28 5.98 6.71
CA ILE A 112 -0.95 6.62 7.98
C ILE A 112 -1.12 8.14 7.85
N VAL A 113 -0.63 8.73 6.75
CA VAL A 113 -0.71 10.18 6.53
C VAL A 113 -2.15 10.66 6.33
N ILE A 114 -2.95 9.92 5.57
CA ILE A 114 -4.39 10.21 5.42
C ILE A 114 -5.10 10.10 6.76
N GLY A 115 -4.68 9.15 7.59
CA GLY A 115 -5.10 9.01 8.97
C GLY A 115 -5.03 10.32 9.77
N TYR A 116 -3.97 11.10 9.55
CA TYR A 116 -3.71 12.37 10.24
C TYR A 116 -4.42 13.59 9.63
N LEU A 117 -4.84 13.52 8.37
CA LEU A 117 -5.48 14.64 7.67
C LEU A 117 -6.96 14.81 8.02
N SER A 118 -7.60 13.80 8.65
CA SER A 118 -9.03 13.84 8.98
C SER A 118 -9.28 14.07 10.47
N SER A 119 -10.22 14.95 10.78
CA SER A 119 -10.61 15.32 12.15
C SER A 119 -11.48 14.26 12.85
N ASN A 120 -12.14 13.38 12.08
CA ASN A 120 -13.00 12.32 12.62
C ASN A 120 -12.37 10.94 12.40
N ALA A 121 -12.24 10.14 13.46
CA ALA A 121 -11.66 8.80 13.42
C ALA A 121 -12.33 7.88 12.39
N VAL A 122 -13.65 7.97 12.20
CA VAL A 122 -14.38 7.13 11.24
C VAL A 122 -14.11 7.58 9.80
N THR A 123 -14.10 8.90 9.56
CA THR A 123 -13.75 9.47 8.25
C THR A 123 -12.29 9.18 7.89
N SER A 124 -11.39 9.34 8.86
CA SER A 124 -9.96 8.99 8.77
C SER A 124 -9.77 7.53 8.37
N LEU A 125 -10.44 6.60 9.05
CA LEU A 125 -10.37 5.18 8.77
C LEU A 125 -10.91 4.85 7.37
N PHE A 126 -12.08 5.40 7.01
CA PHE A 126 -12.69 5.18 5.70
C PHE A 126 -11.81 5.69 4.55
N MET A 127 -11.30 6.92 4.66
CA MET A 127 -10.42 7.52 3.63
C MET A 127 -9.09 6.77 3.49
N SER A 128 -8.49 6.38 4.61
CA SER A 128 -7.26 5.58 4.62
C SER A 128 -7.48 4.24 3.91
N TYR A 129 -8.64 3.61 4.15
CA TYR A 129 -8.99 2.34 3.53
C TYR A 129 -9.24 2.49 2.02
N LEU A 130 -9.94 3.54 1.58
CA LEU A 130 -10.13 3.81 0.15
C LEU A 130 -8.80 3.96 -0.59
N VAL A 131 -7.84 4.67 0.00
CA VAL A 131 -6.52 4.81 -0.62
C VAL A 131 -5.76 3.49 -0.62
N ILE A 132 -5.81 2.70 0.46
CA ILE A 132 -5.24 1.35 0.45
C ILE A 132 -5.87 0.51 -0.66
N MET A 133 -7.20 0.53 -0.83
CA MET A 133 -7.88 -0.21 -1.90
C MET A 133 -7.37 0.20 -3.27
N ILE A 134 -7.33 1.51 -3.57
CA ILE A 134 -6.88 2.01 -4.87
C ILE A 134 -5.44 1.59 -5.13
N LEU A 135 -4.57 1.70 -4.13
CA LEU A 135 -3.18 1.29 -4.24
C LEU A 135 -3.03 -0.23 -4.40
N VAL A 136 -3.79 -1.04 -3.66
CA VAL A 136 -3.79 -2.50 -3.83
C VAL A 136 -4.26 -2.87 -5.22
N ALA A 137 -5.38 -2.31 -5.71
CA ALA A 137 -5.87 -2.55 -7.07
C ALA A 137 -4.82 -2.17 -8.12
N TYR A 138 -4.18 -1.00 -7.96
CA TYR A 138 -3.11 -0.53 -8.83
C TYR A 138 -1.89 -1.45 -8.82
N PHE A 139 -1.36 -1.80 -7.65
CA PHE A 139 -0.18 -2.66 -7.54
C PHE A 139 -0.47 -4.07 -8.02
N CYS A 140 -1.63 -4.63 -7.69
CA CYS A 140 -2.06 -5.92 -8.21
C CYS A 140 -2.19 -5.90 -9.73
N SER A 141 -2.65 -4.80 -10.34
CA SER A 141 -2.67 -4.68 -11.81
C SER A 141 -1.27 -4.63 -12.43
N LEU A 142 -0.32 -3.95 -11.79
CA LEU A 142 1.08 -3.95 -12.24
C LEU A 142 1.71 -5.34 -12.12
N ILE A 143 1.52 -6.02 -10.98
CA ILE A 143 1.98 -7.39 -10.73
C ILE A 143 1.42 -8.34 -11.78
N PHE A 144 0.10 -8.28 -11.99
CA PHE A 144 -0.60 -9.13 -12.94
C PHE A 144 -0.12 -8.87 -14.36
N PHE A 145 0.00 -7.60 -14.77
CA PHE A 145 0.51 -7.25 -16.08
C PHE A 145 1.94 -7.76 -16.28
N GLN A 146 2.87 -7.45 -15.37
CA GLN A 146 4.27 -7.85 -15.50
C GLN A 146 4.44 -9.37 -15.62
N CYS A 147 3.65 -10.15 -14.87
CA CYS A 147 3.73 -11.61 -14.92
C CYS A 147 3.01 -12.24 -16.10
N GLU A 148 1.82 -11.74 -16.44
CA GLU A 148 0.93 -12.43 -17.37
C GLU A 148 1.10 -11.95 -18.81
N HIS A 149 1.55 -10.72 -19.06
CA HIS A 149 1.62 -10.20 -20.44
C HIS A 149 2.54 -11.00 -21.38
N VAL A 150 3.57 -11.67 -20.83
CA VAL A 150 4.52 -12.49 -21.61
C VAL A 150 3.94 -13.87 -21.94
N VAL A 151 3.07 -14.42 -21.08
CA VAL A 151 2.65 -15.83 -21.12
C VAL A 151 1.16 -16.03 -21.36
N ASN A 152 0.35 -15.00 -21.15
CA ASN A 152 -1.10 -15.04 -21.23
C ASN A 152 -1.60 -14.16 -22.39
N PRO A 153 -2.10 -14.75 -23.49
CA PRO A 153 -2.56 -14.00 -24.66
C PRO A 153 -3.80 -13.15 -24.39
N GLN A 154 -4.47 -13.34 -23.23
CA GLN A 154 -5.58 -12.51 -22.81
C GLN A 154 -5.12 -11.16 -22.23
N VAL A 155 -3.84 -11.01 -21.89
CA VAL A 155 -3.29 -9.82 -21.20
C VAL A 155 -2.37 -9.04 -22.14
N ASN A 156 -2.96 -8.33 -23.09
CA ASN A 156 -2.20 -7.64 -24.15
C ASN A 156 -1.74 -6.23 -23.77
N THR A 157 -2.46 -5.57 -22.86
CA THR A 157 -2.17 -4.18 -22.46
C THR A 157 -2.31 -4.01 -20.96
N TYR A 158 -1.65 -2.99 -20.42
CA TYR A 158 -1.82 -2.63 -19.01
C TYR A 158 -3.28 -2.29 -18.68
N TRP A 159 -4.03 -1.73 -19.63
CA TRP A 159 -5.46 -1.45 -19.44
C TRP A 159 -6.26 -2.73 -19.17
N THR A 160 -5.93 -3.83 -19.85
CA THR A 160 -6.55 -5.14 -19.62
C THR A 160 -6.28 -5.64 -18.20
N ALA A 161 -5.06 -5.47 -17.69
CA ALA A 161 -4.69 -5.85 -16.32
C ALA A 161 -5.35 -4.96 -15.26
N LEU A 162 -5.50 -3.66 -15.54
CA LEU A 162 -6.18 -2.71 -14.66
C LEU A 162 -7.68 -3.02 -14.57
N TRP A 163 -8.32 -3.25 -15.71
CA TRP A 163 -9.71 -3.71 -15.78
C TRP A 163 -9.90 -5.04 -15.03
N TRP A 164 -9.03 -6.03 -15.30
CA TRP A 164 -9.03 -7.32 -14.59
C TRP A 164 -8.96 -7.15 -13.07
N SER A 165 -8.06 -6.28 -12.61
CA SER A 165 -7.87 -6.05 -11.18
C SER A 165 -9.08 -5.38 -10.54
N ALA A 166 -9.70 -4.41 -11.22
CA ALA A 166 -10.92 -3.76 -10.77
C ALA A 166 -12.10 -4.74 -10.68
N MET A 167 -12.26 -5.63 -11.67
CA MET A 167 -13.31 -6.65 -11.68
C MET A 167 -13.14 -7.70 -10.58
N ASN A 168 -11.90 -8.12 -10.30
CA ASN A 168 -11.62 -9.06 -9.21
C ASN A 168 -11.76 -8.40 -7.83
N MET A 169 -11.30 -7.14 -7.67
CA MET A 169 -11.48 -6.37 -6.44
C MET A 169 -12.96 -6.20 -6.10
N SER A 170 -13.78 -5.87 -7.09
CA SER A 170 -15.23 -5.73 -6.90
C SER A 170 -15.96 -7.06 -6.73
N THR A 171 -15.25 -8.18 -6.76
CA THR A 171 -15.79 -9.56 -6.69
C THR A 171 -16.71 -9.95 -7.84
N VAL A 172 -16.83 -9.11 -8.88
CA VAL A 172 -17.60 -9.43 -10.10
C VAL A 172 -16.89 -10.52 -10.91
N GLY A 173 -15.55 -10.49 -10.92
CA GLY A 173 -14.71 -11.41 -11.68
C GLY A 173 -14.77 -11.12 -13.19
N CYS A 174 -13.95 -11.85 -13.95
CA CYS A 174 -13.92 -11.73 -15.42
C CYS A 174 -13.35 -12.99 -16.08
N ASN A 175 -13.48 -13.08 -17.40
CA ASN A 175 -13.12 -14.26 -18.19
C ASN A 175 -11.61 -14.41 -18.47
N ILE A 176 -10.74 -13.82 -17.64
CA ILE A 176 -9.29 -13.93 -17.78
C ILE A 176 -8.77 -14.71 -16.57
N SER A 177 -8.14 -15.85 -16.84
CA SER A 177 -7.60 -16.72 -15.81
C SER A 177 -6.08 -16.56 -15.69
N PRO A 178 -5.53 -16.28 -14.50
CA PRO A 178 -4.08 -16.23 -14.30
C PRO A 178 -3.43 -17.58 -14.53
N VAL A 179 -2.33 -17.61 -15.29
CA VAL A 179 -1.52 -18.81 -15.48
C VAL A 179 -0.34 -18.88 -14.50
N THR A 180 0.21 -17.73 -14.12
CA THR A 180 1.37 -17.63 -13.22
C THR A 180 0.99 -17.80 -11.75
N VAL A 181 1.95 -18.24 -10.92
CA VAL A 181 1.77 -18.35 -9.46
C VAL A 181 1.43 -16.98 -8.85
N ALA A 182 2.16 -15.93 -9.27
CA ALA A 182 1.91 -14.56 -8.83
C ALA A 182 0.51 -14.08 -9.22
N GLY A 183 0.08 -14.31 -10.47
CA GLY A 183 -1.26 -13.97 -10.94
C GLY A 183 -2.36 -14.66 -10.12
N LYS A 184 -2.16 -15.94 -9.77
CA LYS A 184 -3.08 -16.70 -8.91
C LYS A 184 -3.16 -16.14 -7.49
N ILE A 185 -2.04 -15.74 -6.90
CA ILE A 185 -2.02 -15.09 -5.58
C ILE A 185 -2.78 -13.78 -5.63
N VAL A 186 -2.54 -12.95 -6.65
CA VAL A 186 -3.25 -11.69 -6.84
C VAL A 186 -4.75 -11.91 -7.00
N ALA A 187 -5.17 -12.95 -7.72
CA ALA A 187 -6.58 -13.30 -7.89
C ALA A 187 -7.29 -13.68 -6.58
N VAL A 188 -6.55 -14.12 -5.56
CA VAL A 188 -7.10 -14.37 -4.22
C VAL A 188 -7.09 -13.08 -3.37
N VAL A 189 -6.00 -12.31 -3.43
CA VAL A 189 -5.83 -11.08 -2.63
C VAL A 189 -6.88 -10.03 -2.98
N LEU A 190 -7.14 -9.80 -4.27
CA LEU A 190 -8.02 -8.74 -4.74
C LEU A 190 -9.46 -8.85 -4.20
N PRO A 191 -10.19 -9.96 -4.37
CA PRO A 191 -11.53 -10.12 -3.80
C PRO A 191 -11.55 -9.96 -2.27
N VAL A 192 -10.55 -10.52 -1.57
CA VAL A 192 -10.46 -10.44 -0.11
C VAL A 192 -10.32 -8.98 0.33
N SER A 193 -9.47 -8.19 -0.33
CA SER A 193 -9.34 -6.76 -0.02
C SER A 193 -10.62 -5.97 -0.32
N GLY A 194 -11.36 -6.32 -1.38
CA GLY A 194 -12.58 -5.61 -1.76
C GLY A 194 -13.76 -5.89 -0.82
N MET A 195 -13.93 -7.13 -0.36
CA MET A 195 -15.03 -7.51 0.55
C MET A 195 -14.99 -6.77 1.89
N ILE A 196 -13.81 -6.38 2.36
CA ILE A 196 -13.65 -5.67 3.64
C ILE A 196 -14.21 -4.23 3.57
N ILE A 197 -14.42 -3.67 2.38
CA ILE A 197 -14.84 -2.27 2.18
C ILE A 197 -16.31 -2.05 2.43
N PHE A 198 -17.15 -2.98 1.99
CA PHE A 198 -18.60 -2.85 2.10
C PHE A 198 -19.04 -2.59 3.56
N PRO A 199 -18.57 -3.35 4.57
CA PRO A 199 -18.87 -3.07 5.97
C PRO A 199 -18.41 -1.67 6.42
N LEU A 200 -17.22 -1.23 6.01
CA LEU A 200 -16.67 0.07 6.41
C LEU A 200 -17.46 1.24 5.83
N PHE A 201 -17.95 1.10 4.60
CA PHE A 201 -18.84 2.09 3.98
C PHE A 201 -20.15 2.24 4.78
N THR A 202 -20.77 1.13 5.17
CA THR A 202 -21.97 1.14 6.02
C THR A 202 -21.70 1.85 7.35
N VAL A 203 -20.61 1.49 8.04
CA VAL A 203 -20.22 2.13 9.32
C VAL A 203 -19.98 3.62 9.16
N TYR A 204 -19.33 4.05 8.08
CA TYR A 204 -19.10 5.45 7.79
C TYR A 204 -20.43 6.21 7.60
N LEU A 205 -21.34 5.68 6.78
CA LEU A 205 -22.62 6.30 6.52
C LEU A 205 -23.50 6.39 7.78
N THR A 206 -23.56 5.32 8.58
CA THR A 206 -24.28 5.30 9.85
C THR A 206 -23.73 6.36 10.82
N ASN A 207 -22.40 6.47 10.95
CA ASN A 207 -21.79 7.50 11.79
C ASN A 207 -22.06 8.92 11.28
N PHE A 208 -22.00 9.12 9.96
CA PHE A 208 -22.30 10.42 9.35
C PHE A 208 -23.73 10.86 9.64
N VAL A 209 -24.71 9.97 9.41
CA VAL A 209 -26.13 10.24 9.68
C VAL A 209 -26.38 10.44 11.17
N SER A 210 -25.82 9.59 12.04
CA SER A 210 -25.97 9.72 13.49
C SER A 210 -25.44 11.07 14.01
N ASN A 211 -24.28 11.51 13.51
CA ASN A 211 -23.71 12.81 13.86
C ASN A 211 -24.56 13.98 13.34
N ALA A 212 -25.10 13.86 12.11
CA ALA A 212 -26.00 14.87 11.55
C ALA A 212 -27.31 14.98 12.36
N MET A 213 -27.90 13.84 12.76
CA MET A 213 -29.09 13.78 13.60
C MET A 213 -28.84 14.37 15.00
N LYS A 214 -27.68 14.07 15.61
CA LYS A 214 -27.30 14.63 16.91
C LYS A 214 -27.17 16.16 16.83
N LYS A 215 -26.47 16.67 15.82
CA LYS A 215 -26.32 18.11 15.60
C LYS A 215 -27.68 18.79 15.40
N HIS A 216 -28.57 18.19 14.61
CA HIS A 216 -29.92 18.71 14.40
C HIS A 216 -30.77 18.69 15.68
N ARG A 217 -30.59 17.66 16.53
CA ARG A 217 -31.26 17.59 17.84
C ARG A 217 -30.78 18.71 18.78
N ASP A 218 -29.47 18.93 18.84
CA ASP A 218 -28.86 19.99 19.65
C ASP A 218 -29.29 21.41 19.17
N GLU A 219 -29.45 21.61 17.86
CA GLU A 219 -29.95 22.87 17.26
C GLU A 219 -31.44 23.14 17.55
N VAL A 220 -32.25 22.09 17.67
CA VAL A 220 -33.71 22.20 17.93
C VAL A 220 -34.03 22.16 19.44
N GLY A 221 -33.02 21.94 20.30
CA GLY A 221 -33.17 22.01 21.76
C GLY A 221 -33.99 20.86 22.38
N ILE A 222 -34.05 19.70 21.70
CA ILE A 222 -34.75 18.48 22.17
C ILE A 222 -33.76 17.50 22.79
#